data_AF-A0A3M1V0Q6-F1
#
_entry.id   AF-A0A3M1V0Q6-F1
#
_cell.length_a   1.000
_cell.length_b   1.000
_cell.length_c   1.000
_cell.angle_alpha   90.00
_cell.angle_beta   90.00
_cell.angle_gamma   90.00
#
_symmetry.space_group_name_H-M   'P 1'
#
loop_
_entity.id
_entity.type
_entity.pdbx_description
1 polymer ?
#
loop_
_entity_poly.entity_id
_entity_poly.type
_entity_poly.pdbx_seq_one_letter_code
_entity_poly.pdbx_strand_id
1 'polypeptide(L)'
;MAKRRLALSVHQPFAELIMLGEKNAEFRSRPTNIRGRVYVYASRTFDEYDREICEEAGLDPDKLPRGVIVGSVEIVDCVKDGKWYAYILENPKRLKRPLKPTEHPQPKFFYPFGR
;
A
#
# COMPACT_ATOMS: atom_id res chain seq x y z
N MET A 1 12.06 17.51 -4.58
CA MET A 1 10.84 17.75 -3.78
C MET A 1 10.06 16.44 -3.64
N ALA A 2 10.13 15.79 -2.48
CA ALA A 2 9.39 14.55 -2.16
C ALA A 2 9.30 14.28 -0.64
N LYS A 3 9.66 15.26 0.20
CA LYS A 3 9.88 15.08 1.65
C LYS A 3 8.60 15.05 2.50
N ARG A 4 7.43 15.41 1.96
CA ARG A 4 6.17 15.56 2.72
C ARG A 4 5.02 14.78 2.10
N ARG A 5 5.14 13.46 2.03
CA ARG A 5 4.03 12.61 1.59
C ARG A 5 3.90 11.41 2.50
N LEU A 6 2.68 11.14 2.96
CA LEU A 6 2.37 9.94 3.73
C LEU A 6 2.56 8.69 2.87
N ALA A 7 2.99 7.60 3.50
CA ALA A 7 2.93 6.25 2.95
C ALA A 7 1.83 5.47 3.64
N LEU A 8 1.04 4.75 2.84
CA LEU A 8 0.13 3.70 3.27
C LEU A 8 0.90 2.38 3.27
N SER A 9 1.01 1.73 4.43
CA SER A 9 1.68 0.43 4.57
C SER A 9 0.74 -0.71 4.19
N VAL A 10 0.98 -1.40 3.09
CA VAL A 10 0.14 -2.48 2.56
C VAL A 10 0.94 -3.78 2.49
N HIS A 11 0.33 -4.92 2.81
CA HIS A 11 0.98 -6.23 2.67
C HIS A 11 1.17 -6.59 1.19
N GLN A 12 2.17 -7.41 0.89
CA GLN A 12 2.17 -8.13 -0.38
C GLN A 12 1.22 -9.33 -0.25
N PRO A 13 0.53 -9.76 -1.31
CA PRO A 13 0.58 -9.25 -2.70
C PRO A 13 -0.29 -8.02 -2.96
N PHE A 14 -1.09 -7.57 -1.99
CA PHE A 14 -2.04 -6.48 -2.21
C PHE A 14 -1.38 -5.18 -2.69
N ALA A 15 -0.17 -4.86 -2.23
CA ALA A 15 0.60 -3.73 -2.74
C ALA A 15 0.90 -3.86 -4.25
N GLU A 16 1.22 -5.06 -4.73
CA GLU A 16 1.40 -5.35 -6.15
C GLU A 16 0.09 -5.25 -6.93
N LEU A 17 -1.00 -5.84 -6.43
CA LEU A 17 -2.32 -5.78 -7.07
C LEU A 17 -2.82 -4.34 -7.20
N ILE A 18 -2.54 -3.48 -6.22
CA ILE A 18 -2.84 -2.04 -6.30
C ILE A 18 -1.99 -1.37 -7.40
N MET A 19 -0.72 -1.73 -7.51
CA MET A 19 0.17 -1.17 -8.55
C MET A 19 -0.13 -1.68 -9.95
N LEU A 20 -0.72 -2.88 -10.10
CA LEU A 20 -1.26 -3.40 -11.35
C LEU A 20 -2.62 -2.78 -11.70
N GLY A 21 -3.32 -2.17 -10.73
CA GLY A 21 -4.66 -1.60 -10.92
C GLY A 21 -5.79 -2.62 -10.78
N GLU A 22 -5.48 -3.85 -10.39
CA GLU A 22 -6.45 -4.94 -10.17
C GLU A 22 -7.18 -4.81 -8.82
N LYS A 23 -6.54 -4.15 -7.84
CA LYS A 23 -7.14 -3.83 -6.55
C LYS A 23 -7.25 -2.32 -6.35
N ASN A 24 -8.47 -1.82 -6.31
CA ASN A 24 -8.78 -0.39 -6.14
C ASN A 24 -9.29 -0.02 -4.74
N ALA A 25 -9.30 -0.96 -3.79
CA ALA A 25 -9.76 -0.71 -2.42
C ALA A 25 -8.84 -1.37 -1.39
N GLU A 26 -8.42 -0.59 -0.38
CA GLU A 26 -7.68 -1.07 0.79
C GLU A 26 -8.61 -1.07 2.01
N PHE A 27 -8.83 -2.24 2.63
CA PHE A 27 -9.74 -2.37 3.76
C PHE A 27 -9.01 -2.22 5.10
N ARG A 28 -9.58 -1.41 6.00
CA ARG A 28 -9.05 -1.18 7.36
C ARG A 28 -10.15 -1.17 8.41
N SER A 29 -9.78 -1.46 9.67
CA SER A 29 -10.71 -1.44 10.82
C SER A 29 -11.05 -0.03 11.31
N ARG A 30 -10.44 1.01 10.75
CA ARG A 30 -10.64 2.40 11.14
C ARG A 30 -10.86 3.26 9.89
N PRO A 31 -11.65 4.33 9.97
CA PRO A 31 -11.82 5.27 8.87
C PRO A 31 -10.57 6.15 8.68
N THR A 32 -10.49 6.83 7.54
CA THR A 32 -9.49 7.88 7.27
C THR A 32 -10.08 9.09 6.57
N ASN A 33 -9.62 10.27 6.97
CA ASN A 33 -9.91 11.55 6.29
C ASN A 33 -8.80 11.96 5.32
N ILE A 34 -7.75 11.14 5.17
CA ILE A 34 -6.67 11.41 4.21
C ILE A 34 -7.26 11.34 2.80
N ARG A 35 -6.99 12.38 1.99
CA ARG A 35 -7.35 12.46 0.58
C ARG A 35 -6.15 12.94 -0.23
N GLY A 36 -6.07 12.49 -1.48
CA GLY A 36 -4.98 12.79 -2.39
C GLY A 36 -3.85 11.76 -2.37
N ARG A 37 -2.72 12.14 -2.98
CA ARG A 37 -1.66 11.19 -3.33
C ARG A 37 -0.78 10.78 -2.14
N VAL A 38 -0.73 9.49 -1.86
CA VAL A 38 0.12 8.85 -0.85
C VAL A 38 1.06 7.84 -1.50
N TYR A 39 2.20 7.58 -0.87
CA TYR A 39 3.04 6.45 -1.24
C TYR A 39 2.37 5.13 -0.84
N VAL A 40 2.70 4.05 -1.56
CA VAL A 40 2.39 2.67 -1.16
C VAL A 40 3.69 2.03 -0.71
N TYR A 41 3.76 1.71 0.57
CA TYR A 41 4.86 0.97 1.18
C TYR A 41 4.46 -0.50 1.26
N ALA A 42 5.24 -1.37 0.60
CA ALA A 42 5.10 -2.81 0.75
C ALA A 42 5.69 -3.23 2.10
N SER A 43 4.82 -3.69 2.99
CA SER A 43 5.13 -4.19 4.34
C SER A 43 6.23 -5.25 4.33
N ARG A 44 6.94 -5.39 5.46
CA ARG A 44 7.90 -6.49 5.67
C ARG A 44 7.21 -7.77 6.11
N THR A 45 6.09 -7.64 6.82
CA THR A 45 5.26 -8.78 7.23
C THR A 45 4.68 -9.42 5.98
N PHE A 46 4.80 -10.74 5.94
CA PHE A 46 4.30 -11.60 4.87
C PHE A 46 4.04 -12.98 5.48
N ASP A 47 2.79 -13.41 5.49
CA ASP A 47 2.37 -14.66 6.13
C ASP A 47 1.86 -15.70 5.10
N GLU A 48 1.28 -16.79 5.60
CA GLU A 48 0.74 -17.88 4.75
C GLU A 48 -0.47 -17.42 3.94
N TYR A 49 -1.32 -16.57 4.51
CA TYR A 49 -2.46 -15.99 3.79
C TYR A 49 -1.97 -15.10 2.63
N ASP A 50 -0.96 -14.26 2.88
CA ASP A 50 -0.33 -13.47 1.83
C ASP A 50 0.25 -14.37 0.71
N ARG A 51 0.81 -15.54 1.05
CA ARG A 51 1.30 -16.52 0.06
C ARG A 51 0.18 -17.15 -0.76
N GLU A 52 -0.91 -17.58 -0.12
CA GLU A 52 -2.09 -18.16 -0.79
C GLU A 52 -2.64 -17.19 -1.85
N ILE A 53 -2.80 -15.91 -1.50
CA ILE A 53 -3.27 -14.89 -2.45
C ILE A 53 -2.27 -14.69 -3.61
N CYS A 54 -0.95 -14.87 -3.39
CA CYS A 54 0.01 -14.82 -4.49
C CYS A 54 -0.25 -15.95 -5.50
N GLU A 55 -0.51 -17.17 -5.02
CA GLU A 55 -0.80 -18.33 -5.87
C GLU A 55 -2.09 -18.13 -6.67
N GLU A 56 -3.16 -17.66 -6.03
CA GLU A 56 -4.43 -17.32 -6.69
C GLU A 56 -4.27 -16.24 -7.77
N ALA A 57 -3.42 -15.24 -7.51
CA ALA A 57 -3.14 -14.15 -8.43
C ALA A 57 -2.08 -14.50 -9.50
N GLY A 58 -1.47 -15.69 -9.46
CA GLY A 58 -0.38 -16.07 -10.36
C GLY A 58 0.90 -15.23 -10.17
N LEU A 59 1.11 -14.68 -8.96
CA LEU A 59 2.27 -13.87 -8.60
C LEU A 59 3.33 -14.73 -7.92
N ASP A 60 4.60 -14.48 -8.27
CA ASP A 60 5.73 -15.12 -7.60
C ASP A 60 6.07 -14.36 -6.30
N PRO A 61 5.83 -14.96 -5.11
CA PRO A 61 6.02 -14.29 -3.82
C PRO A 61 7.48 -13.87 -3.57
N ASP A 62 8.45 -14.55 -4.19
CA ASP A 62 9.87 -14.24 -4.01
C ASP A 62 10.32 -13.05 -4.87
N LYS A 63 9.53 -12.69 -5.88
CA LYS A 63 9.78 -11.50 -6.73
C LYS A 63 9.11 -10.24 -6.20
N LEU A 64 8.23 -10.33 -5.20
CA LEU A 64 7.52 -9.19 -4.65
C LEU A 64 8.39 -8.41 -3.64
N PRO A 65 8.76 -7.15 -3.93
CA PRO A 65 9.58 -6.37 -3.02
C PRO A 65 8.82 -6.07 -1.73
N ARG A 66 9.52 -6.17 -0.61
CA ARG A 66 9.03 -5.92 0.75
C ARG A 66 9.96 -4.97 1.47
N GLY A 67 9.43 -4.20 2.43
CA GLY A 67 10.23 -3.23 3.18
C GLY A 67 10.58 -1.95 2.41
N VAL A 68 9.86 -1.64 1.34
CA VAL A 68 10.16 -0.52 0.44
C VAL A 68 8.89 0.14 -0.09
N ILE A 69 9.00 1.40 -0.51
CA ILE A 69 7.97 2.09 -1.27
C ILE A 69 8.04 1.63 -2.72
N VAL A 70 6.95 1.06 -3.21
CA VAL A 70 6.83 0.52 -4.58
C VAL A 70 6.20 1.51 -5.56
N GLY A 71 5.46 2.49 -5.04
CA GLY A 71 4.70 3.42 -5.86
C GLY A 71 3.90 4.43 -5.06
N SER A 72 2.88 5.00 -5.70
CA SER A 72 1.92 5.90 -5.08
C SER A 72 0.52 5.72 -5.67
N VAL A 73 -0.50 6.02 -4.88
CA VAL A 73 -1.91 6.04 -5.28
C VAL A 73 -2.57 7.31 -4.77
N GLU A 74 -3.71 7.67 -5.33
CA GLU A 74 -4.59 8.69 -4.77
C GLU A 74 -5.68 8.01 -3.94
N ILE A 75 -5.83 8.45 -2.68
CA ILE A 75 -7.00 8.10 -1.88
C ILE A 75 -8.08 9.11 -2.23
N VAL A 76 -9.14 8.66 -2.89
CA VAL A 76 -10.23 9.52 -3.35
C VAL A 76 -11.43 9.47 -2.41
N ASP A 77 -11.64 8.33 -1.73
CA ASP A 77 -12.72 8.20 -0.76
C ASP A 77 -12.44 7.16 0.35
N CYS A 78 -13.31 7.11 1.35
CA CYS A 78 -13.31 6.13 2.43
C CYS A 78 -14.77 5.74 2.75
N VAL A 79 -15.18 4.54 2.31
CA VAL A 79 -16.56 4.06 2.44
C VAL A 79 -16.63 3.02 3.57
N LYS A 80 -17.67 3.11 4.41
CA LYS A 80 -17.91 2.10 5.46
C LYS A 80 -18.49 0.83 4.82
N ASP A 81 -17.90 -0.32 5.12
CA ASP A 81 -18.35 -1.64 4.65
C ASP A 81 -18.40 -2.63 5.82
N GLY A 82 -19.60 -2.81 6.38
CA GLY A 82 -19.81 -3.59 7.60
C GLY A 82 -18.98 -3.07 8.78
N LYS A 83 -18.06 -3.91 9.27
CA LYS A 83 -17.11 -3.57 10.35
C LYS A 83 -15.80 -2.92 9.86
N TRP A 84 -15.63 -2.80 8.55
CA TRP A 84 -14.44 -2.30 7.89
C TRP A 84 -14.71 -0.98 7.17
N TYR A 85 -13.64 -0.38 6.69
CA TYR A 85 -13.65 0.83 5.86
C TYR A 85 -12.78 0.58 4.63
N ALA A 86 -13.35 0.76 3.45
CA ALA A 86 -12.67 0.67 2.18
C ALA A 86 -12.09 2.03 1.81
N TYR A 87 -10.76 2.13 1.79
CA TYR A 87 -10.06 3.30 1.24
C TYR A 87 -10.03 3.13 -0.28
N ILE A 88 -10.72 4.01 -1.01
CA ILE A 88 -10.82 3.93 -2.47
C ILE A 88 -9.56 4.53 -3.08
N LEU A 89 -8.87 3.72 -3.89
CA LEU A 89 -7.56 4.00 -4.45
C LEU A 89 -7.66 4.16 -5.97
N GLU A 90 -7.11 5.26 -6.46
CA GLU A 90 -7.06 5.57 -7.89
C GLU A 90 -5.66 5.97 -8.34
N ASN A 91 -5.48 6.04 -9.66
CA ASN A 91 -4.29 6.59 -10.31
C ASN A 91 -2.97 6.01 -9.77
N PRO A 92 -2.80 4.67 -9.74
CA PRO A 92 -1.55 4.05 -9.30
C PRO A 92 -0.39 4.50 -10.19
N LYS A 93 0.72 4.86 -9.55
CA LYS A 93 1.97 5.26 -10.20
C LYS A 93 3.10 4.45 -9.59
N ARG A 94 3.51 3.40 -10.30
CA ARG A 94 4.65 2.56 -9.93
C ARG A 94 5.95 3.33 -10.07
N LEU A 95 6.85 3.15 -9.10
CA LEU A 95 8.20 3.69 -9.19
C LEU A 95 9.06 2.74 -10.04
N LYS A 96 9.89 3.31 -10.92
CA LYS A 96 10.87 2.54 -11.70
C LYS A 96 11.88 1.78 -10.80
N ARG A 97 12.19 2.36 -9.64
CA ARG A 97 13.04 1.76 -8.61
C ARG A 97 12.36 1.97 -7.25
N PRO A 98 12.16 0.90 -6.45
CA PRO A 98 11.61 1.06 -5.12
C PRO A 98 12.49 1.95 -4.24
N LEU A 99 11.86 2.68 -3.32
CA LEU A 99 12.58 3.55 -2.37
C LEU A 99 12.56 2.93 -0.98
N LYS A 100 13.73 2.88 -0.32
CA LYS A 100 13.80 2.47 1.08
C LYS A 100 13.43 3.67 1.97
N PRO A 101 12.43 3.55 2.87
CA PRO A 101 12.13 4.62 3.82
C PRO A 101 13.32 4.85 4.76
N THR A 102 13.53 6.10 5.16
CA THR A 102 14.53 6.46 6.19
C THR A 102 13.94 6.43 7.58
N GLU A 103 12.63 6.64 7.70
CA GLU A 103 11.88 6.57 8.96
C GLU A 103 11.36 5.16 9.24
N HIS A 104 11.09 4.86 10.51
CA HIS A 104 10.51 3.59 10.93
C HIS A 104 9.09 3.40 10.36
N PRO A 105 8.86 2.38 9.51
CA PRO A 105 7.54 2.12 8.94
C PRO A 105 6.48 1.80 10.01
N GLN A 106 5.26 2.26 9.82
CA GLN A 106 4.14 1.97 10.73
C GLN A 106 3.10 1.14 9.99
N PRO A 107 2.34 0.23 10.65
CA PRO A 107 1.30 -0.60 10.01
C PRO A 107 0.04 0.20 9.59
N LYS A 108 0.18 1.52 9.46
CA LYS A 108 -0.83 2.52 9.16
C LYS A 108 -0.22 3.54 8.20
N PHE A 109 -0.69 4.79 8.24
CA PHE A 109 -0.01 5.89 7.59
C PHE A 109 1.22 6.34 8.37
N PHE A 110 2.31 6.64 7.65
CA PHE A 110 3.52 7.24 8.24
C PHE A 110 4.23 8.15 7.23
N TYR A 111 5.14 8.99 7.72
CA TYR A 111 6.00 9.81 6.86
C TYR A 111 7.31 9.06 6.63
N PRO A 112 7.57 8.49 5.44
CA PRO A 112 8.73 7.63 5.21
C PRO A 112 10.08 8.37 5.14
N PHE A 113 10.06 9.70 4.99
CA PHE A 113 11.23 10.54 4.77
C PHE A 113 11.28 11.78 5.68
N GLY A 114 10.70 11.66 6.89
CA GLY A 114 10.53 12.78 7.82
C GLY A 114 9.32 13.66 7.52
N ARG A 115 9.00 14.58 8.44
CA ARG A 115 7.96 15.61 8.28
C ARG A 115 8.50 16.90 7.66
#